data_AF-A0A0D8X6F2-F1
#
_entry.id   AF-A0A0D8X6F2-F1
#
_cell.length_a   1.000
_cell.length_b   1.000
_cell.length_c   1.000
_cell.angle_alpha   90.00
_cell.angle_beta   90.00
_cell.angle_gamma   90.00
#
_symmetry.space_group_name_H-M   'P 1'
#
loop_
_entity.id
_entity.type
_entity.pdbx_description
1 polymer ?
#
loop_
_entity_poly.entity_id
_entity_poly.type
_entity_poly.pdbx_seq_one_letter_code
_entity_poly.pdbx_strand_id
1 'polypeptide(L)'
;MSCMILSSFLYASNEHALSVLFSIEVTTMYFSVRSYWRGFFAACCGAITIRLLRGFVVQTEVTVNAFFQTSFAPDAFVVNEIPLFIVLGIICGVMGAMYISLYRTVVLFLRRNKFAKKVFQQHWIVYPIFVSLIFSIVSFPHGLGKFSTGRVSISFKLRNFNIFVVGAYQDNLQFYLISLYNIDC
;
A
#
# COMPACT_ATOMS: atom_id res chain seq x y z
N MET A 1 14.85 18.32 -0.23
CA MET A 1 13.51 17.78 0.11
C MET A 1 13.39 16.27 -0.13
N SER A 2 14.12 15.66 -1.07
CA SER A 2 14.01 14.22 -1.37
C SER A 2 14.48 13.26 -0.26
N CYS A 3 15.45 13.65 0.59
CA CYS A 3 16.00 12.73 1.61
C CYS A 3 15.06 12.44 2.81
N MET A 4 14.09 13.32 3.11
CA MET A 4 13.19 13.13 4.28
C MET A 4 11.92 12.33 3.93
N ILE A 5 11.57 12.29 2.64
CA ILE A 5 10.47 11.44 2.13
C ILE A 5 10.93 9.97 2.14
N LEU A 6 12.21 9.71 1.85
CA LEU A 6 12.80 8.37 1.92
C LEU A 6 12.76 7.75 3.33
N SER A 7 13.10 8.52 4.38
CA SER A 7 13.14 8.00 5.75
C SER A 7 11.76 7.65 6.30
N SER A 8 10.71 8.34 5.84
CA SER A 8 9.32 8.07 6.22
C SER A 8 8.75 6.83 5.51
N PHE A 9 9.14 6.59 4.25
CA PHE A 9 8.75 5.38 3.50
C PHE A 9 9.48 4.12 3.99
N LEU A 10 10.73 4.29 4.44
CA LEU A 10 11.54 3.27 5.13
C LEU A 10 10.90 2.70 6.41
N TYR A 11 10.02 3.46 7.06
CA TYR A 11 9.29 2.97 8.22
C TYR A 11 8.26 1.88 7.87
N ALA A 12 7.77 1.87 6.63
CA ALA A 12 6.67 1.02 6.19
C ALA A 12 7.12 -0.32 5.57
N SER A 13 8.28 -0.36 4.89
CA SER A 13 8.76 -1.56 4.20
C SER A 13 10.17 -1.95 4.66
N ASN A 14 10.37 -3.22 5.04
CA ASN A 14 11.68 -3.77 5.42
C ASN A 14 12.69 -3.89 4.25
N GLU A 15 12.35 -3.36 3.07
CA GLU A 15 13.15 -3.41 1.84
C GLU A 15 13.71 -2.02 1.48
N HIS A 16 14.97 -1.82 1.86
CA HIS A 16 15.67 -0.53 1.78
C HIS A 16 15.98 -0.08 0.34
N ALA A 17 16.19 -1.03 -0.58
CA ALA A 17 16.62 -0.73 -1.95
C ALA A 17 15.47 -0.31 -2.88
N LEU A 18 14.30 -0.97 -2.78
CA LEU A 18 13.13 -0.68 -3.62
C LEU A 18 12.59 0.73 -3.39
N SER A 19 12.59 1.18 -2.13
CA SER A 19 12.13 2.52 -1.75
C SER A 19 12.98 3.64 -2.38
N VAL A 20 14.29 3.40 -2.52
CA VAL A 20 15.23 4.36 -3.15
C VAL A 20 14.96 4.44 -4.66
N LEU A 21 14.81 3.29 -5.33
CA LEU A 21 14.54 3.22 -6.77
C LEU A 21 13.21 3.90 -7.13
N PHE A 22 12.15 3.62 -6.37
CA PHE A 22 10.85 4.27 -6.57
C PHE A 22 10.93 5.79 -6.41
N SER A 23 11.70 6.28 -5.42
CA SER A 23 11.86 7.72 -5.25
C SER A 23 12.57 8.40 -6.42
N ILE A 24 13.48 7.70 -7.10
CA ILE A 24 14.21 8.26 -8.26
C ILE A 24 13.31 8.31 -9.48
N GLU A 25 12.54 7.24 -9.70
CA GLU A 25 11.56 7.14 -10.78
C GLU A 25 10.52 8.27 -10.72
N VAL A 26 10.01 8.60 -9.53
CA VAL A 26 8.97 9.62 -9.37
C VAL A 26 9.52 11.06 -9.40
N THR A 27 10.79 11.29 -9.04
CA THR A 27 11.30 12.66 -8.82
C THR A 27 12.21 13.20 -9.91
N THR A 28 12.83 12.37 -10.76
CA THR A 28 13.88 12.84 -11.68
C THR A 28 13.79 12.29 -13.09
N MET A 29 13.85 13.19 -14.09
CA MET A 29 13.92 12.84 -15.52
C MET A 29 15.37 12.78 -16.06
N TYR A 30 16.31 13.44 -15.37
CA TYR A 30 17.75 13.44 -15.66
C TYR A 30 18.52 13.31 -14.35
N PHE A 31 19.33 12.25 -14.21
CA PHE A 31 19.99 11.96 -12.93
C PHE A 31 21.51 11.83 -13.07
N SER A 32 22.25 12.58 -12.25
CA SER A 32 23.68 12.40 -12.05
C SER A 32 23.92 11.38 -10.94
N VAL A 33 24.72 10.35 -11.22
CA VAL A 33 25.05 9.22 -10.31
C VAL A 33 25.55 9.68 -8.93
N ARG A 34 26.16 10.87 -8.82
CA ARG A 34 26.65 11.38 -7.53
C ARG A 34 25.54 11.74 -6.54
N SER A 35 24.37 12.13 -7.03
CA SER A 35 23.20 12.39 -6.18
C SER A 35 22.55 11.09 -5.69
N TYR A 36 22.75 9.98 -6.41
CA TYR A 36 22.26 8.64 -6.03
C TYR A 36 22.91 8.18 -4.72
N TRP A 37 24.24 8.22 -4.70
CA TRP A 37 25.05 7.64 -3.63
C TRP A 37 24.78 8.31 -2.28
N ARG A 38 24.55 9.63 -2.29
CA ARG A 38 24.19 10.41 -1.10
C ARG A 38 22.81 10.03 -0.54
N GLY A 39 21.84 9.70 -1.41
CA GLY A 39 20.52 9.24 -1.00
C GLY A 39 20.51 7.81 -0.46
N PHE A 40 21.25 6.90 -1.12
CA PHE A 40 21.39 5.51 -0.70
C PHE A 40 22.02 5.40 0.70
N PHE A 41 23.10 6.15 0.95
CA PHE A 41 23.76 6.14 2.25
C PHE A 41 22.83 6.64 3.38
N ALA A 42 22.08 7.71 3.14
CA ALA A 42 21.11 8.24 4.10
C ALA A 42 19.99 7.22 4.41
N ALA A 43 19.52 6.49 3.40
CA ALA A 43 18.54 5.43 3.56
C ALA A 43 19.07 4.29 4.44
N CYS A 44 20.30 3.82 4.21
CA CYS A 44 20.95 2.80 5.02
C CYS A 44 21.15 3.25 6.47
N CYS A 45 21.64 4.47 6.70
CA CYS A 45 21.80 5.00 8.06
C CYS A 45 20.46 5.11 8.80
N GLY A 46 19.41 5.60 8.13
CA GLY A 46 18.06 5.67 8.71
C GLY A 46 17.51 4.29 9.07
N ALA A 47 17.66 3.31 8.17
CA ALA A 47 17.28 1.92 8.41
C ALA A 47 17.99 1.29 9.61
N ILE A 48 19.30 1.50 9.71
CA ILE A 48 20.13 1.00 10.81
C ILE A 48 19.69 1.61 12.13
N THR A 49 19.53 2.94 12.18
CA THR A 49 19.09 3.65 13.40
C THR A 49 17.71 3.16 13.87
N ILE A 50 16.77 2.94 12.96
CA ILE A 50 15.42 2.44 13.30
C ILE A 50 15.48 0.99 13.79
N ARG A 51 16.31 0.14 13.16
CA ARG A 51 16.50 -1.26 13.60
C ARG A 51 17.11 -1.33 15.00
N LEU A 52 18.11 -0.49 15.27
CA LEU A 52 18.70 -0.36 16.60
C LEU A 52 17.66 0.14 17.60
N LEU A 53 16.91 1.20 17.28
CA LEU A 53 15.87 1.74 18.16
C LEU A 53 14.79 0.70 18.48
N ARG A 54 14.34 -0.11 17.51
CA ARG A 54 13.40 -1.20 17.76
C ARG A 54 13.99 -2.28 18.67
N GLY A 55 15.27 -2.64 18.48
CA GLY A 55 15.96 -3.59 19.35
C GLY A 55 16.11 -3.09 20.80
N PHE A 56 16.22 -1.77 21.02
CA PHE A 56 16.27 -1.19 22.37
C PHE A 56 14.89 -1.04 23.02
N VAL A 57 13.84 -0.75 22.23
CA VAL A 57 12.48 -0.47 22.74
C VAL A 57 11.64 -1.75 22.92
N VAL A 58 11.81 -2.76 22.07
CA VAL A 58 11.04 -4.02 22.11
C VAL A 58 12.01 -5.19 22.31
N GLN A 59 12.17 -5.63 23.55
CA GLN A 59 13.12 -6.68 23.94
C GLN A 59 12.67 -8.12 23.59
N THR A 60 11.49 -8.31 22.97
CA THR A 60 10.84 -9.63 22.92
C THR A 60 10.70 -10.31 21.56
N GLU A 61 10.99 -9.69 20.41
CA GLU A 61 10.99 -10.43 19.13
C GLU A 61 12.03 -9.86 18.16
N VAL A 62 13.19 -10.53 18.08
CA VAL A 62 14.27 -10.30 17.10
C VAL A 62 13.93 -10.79 15.68
N THR A 63 12.69 -11.18 15.42
CA THR A 63 12.26 -11.62 14.10
C THR A 63 11.92 -10.42 13.24
N VAL A 64 12.90 -10.02 12.43
CA VAL A 64 12.78 -9.07 11.30
C VAL A 64 11.90 -9.69 10.21
N ASN A 65 10.63 -9.97 10.54
CA ASN A 65 9.66 -10.45 9.57
C ASN A 65 8.91 -9.25 9.02
N ALA A 66 8.76 -9.19 7.70
CA ALA A 66 7.86 -8.23 7.08
C ALA A 66 6.46 -8.40 7.68
N PHE A 67 5.74 -7.29 7.89
CA PHE A 67 4.44 -7.28 8.57
C PHE A 67 3.38 -8.17 7.90
N PHE A 68 3.64 -8.65 6.68
CA PHE A 68 2.80 -9.57 5.92
C PHE A 68 3.67 -10.55 5.09
N GLN A 69 4.46 -11.41 5.73
CA GLN A 69 5.13 -12.49 4.99
C GLN A 69 4.12 -13.57 4.58
N THR A 70 4.06 -13.82 3.28
CA THR A 70 3.16 -14.78 2.66
C THR A 70 4.04 -15.88 2.05
N SER A 71 4.04 -17.07 2.66
CA SER A 71 4.82 -18.19 2.13
C SER A 71 4.03 -18.84 1.01
N PHE A 72 4.50 -18.68 -0.23
CA PHE A 72 3.97 -19.38 -1.40
C PHE A 72 4.93 -20.52 -1.76
N ALA A 73 4.38 -21.67 -2.17
CA ALA A 73 5.19 -22.75 -2.73
C ALA A 73 5.86 -22.28 -4.05
N PRO A 74 7.06 -22.77 -4.39
CA PRO A 74 7.80 -22.33 -5.58
C PRO A 74 7.06 -22.56 -6.91
N ASP A 75 6.11 -23.52 -6.95
CA ASP A 75 5.29 -23.82 -8.14
C ASP A 75 3.91 -23.12 -8.12
N ALA A 76 3.79 -22.01 -7.37
CA ALA A 76 2.49 -21.37 -7.14
C ALA A 76 1.84 -20.72 -8.38
N PHE A 77 2.55 -20.56 -9.50
CA PHE A 77 2.00 -19.87 -10.67
C PHE A 77 2.14 -20.72 -11.93
N VAL A 78 1.00 -21.18 -12.44
CA VAL A 78 0.91 -21.87 -13.72
C VAL A 78 0.89 -20.82 -14.84
N VAL A 79 1.56 -21.11 -15.96
CA VAL A 79 1.66 -20.21 -17.14
C VAL A 79 0.28 -19.77 -17.66
N ASN A 80 -0.75 -20.60 -17.47
CA ASN A 80 -2.12 -20.32 -17.90
C ASN A 80 -2.80 -19.18 -17.11
N GLU A 81 -2.31 -18.84 -15.92
CA GLU A 81 -2.86 -17.77 -15.05
C GLU A 81 -2.28 -16.38 -15.40
N ILE A 82 -1.20 -16.31 -16.19
CA ILE A 82 -0.56 -15.07 -16.66
C ILE A 82 -1.55 -14.10 -17.35
N PRO A 83 -2.42 -14.52 -18.29
CA PRO A 83 -3.38 -13.62 -18.92
C PRO A 83 -4.35 -12.97 -17.91
N LEU A 84 -4.72 -13.67 -16.83
CA LEU A 84 -5.58 -13.10 -15.78
C LEU A 84 -4.86 -11.98 -15.02
N PHE A 85 -3.56 -12.13 -14.75
CA PHE A 85 -2.76 -11.05 -14.15
C PHE A 85 -2.65 -9.83 -15.06
N ILE A 86 -2.56 -10.02 -16.38
CA ILE A 86 -2.54 -8.90 -17.34
C ILE A 86 -3.87 -8.14 -17.30
N VAL A 87 -5.00 -8.85 -17.33
CA VAL A 87 -6.34 -8.24 -17.25
C VAL A 87 -6.53 -7.50 -15.93
N LEU A 88 -6.12 -8.09 -14.81
CA LEU A 88 -6.13 -7.43 -13.50
C LEU A 88 -5.26 -6.15 -13.49
N GLY A 89 -4.09 -6.19 -14.13
CA GLY A 89 -3.22 -5.03 -14.29
C GLY A 89 -3.89 -3.89 -15.07
N ILE A 90 -4.58 -4.22 -16.17
CA ILE A 90 -5.32 -3.24 -16.97
C ILE A 90 -6.46 -2.62 -16.16
N ILE A 91 -7.26 -3.44 -15.47
CA ILE A 91 -8.38 -2.96 -14.64
C ILE A 91 -7.84 -2.04 -13.53
N CYS A 92 -6.75 -2.43 -12.86
CA CYS A 92 -6.10 -1.62 -11.83
C CYS A 92 -5.58 -0.29 -12.40
N GLY A 93 -4.97 -0.30 -13.58
CA GLY A 93 -4.48 0.91 -14.26
C GLY A 93 -5.62 1.88 -14.61
N VAL A 94 -6.73 1.38 -15.15
CA VAL A 94 -7.91 2.19 -15.48
C VAL A 94 -8.54 2.77 -14.21
N MET A 95 -8.69 1.96 -13.15
CA MET A 95 -9.20 2.42 -11.86
C MET A 95 -8.31 3.51 -11.26
N GLY A 96 -6.99 3.36 -11.36
CA GLY A 96 -6.01 4.36 -10.92
C GLY A 96 -6.12 5.67 -11.70
N ALA A 97 -6.23 5.61 -13.03
CA ALA A 97 -6.42 6.79 -13.87
C ALA A 97 -7.75 7.52 -13.57
N MET A 98 -8.84 6.76 -13.39
CA MET A 98 -10.13 7.29 -12.95
C MET A 98 -10.01 8.01 -11.61
N TYR A 99 -9.34 7.39 -10.63
CA TYR A 99 -9.15 7.98 -9.30
C TYR A 99 -8.41 9.32 -9.37
N ILE A 100 -7.32 9.41 -10.13
CA ILE A 100 -6.55 10.64 -10.30
C ILE A 100 -7.39 11.74 -10.97
N SER A 101 -8.20 11.37 -11.98
CA SER A 101 -9.10 12.30 -12.67
C SER A 101 -10.20 12.85 -11.75
N LEU A 102 -10.83 11.96 -10.96
CA LEU A 102 -11.83 12.34 -9.97
C LEU A 102 -11.24 13.27 -8.90
N TYR A 103 -10.07 12.91 -8.36
CA TYR A 103 -9.36 13.76 -7.39
C TYR A 103 -9.07 15.15 -7.96
N ARG A 104 -8.56 15.22 -9.19
CA ARG A 104 -8.31 16.50 -9.88
C ARG A 104 -9.58 17.31 -10.05
N THR A 105 -10.68 16.66 -10.43
CA THR A 105 -11.99 17.31 -10.63
C THR A 105 -12.50 17.91 -9.32
N VAL A 106 -12.41 17.17 -8.21
CA VAL A 106 -12.81 17.65 -6.87
C VAL A 106 -11.97 18.87 -6.45
N VAL A 107 -10.65 18.81 -6.60
CA VAL A 107 -9.76 19.92 -6.22
C VAL A 107 -10.01 21.16 -7.08
N LEU A 108 -10.23 21.00 -8.39
CA LEU A 108 -10.55 22.11 -9.29
C LEU A 108 -11.93 22.70 -9.00
N PHE A 109 -12.92 21.86 -8.68
CA PHE A 109 -14.24 22.30 -8.26
C PHE A 109 -14.17 23.16 -6.99
N LEU A 110 -13.40 22.72 -6.00
CA LEU A 110 -13.18 23.46 -4.75
C LEU A 110 -12.50 24.82 -4.99
N ARG A 111 -11.58 24.88 -5.96
CA ARG A 111 -10.89 26.13 -6.34
C ARG A 111 -11.76 27.08 -7.15
N ARG A 112 -12.73 26.58 -7.92
CA ARG A 112 -13.62 27.37 -8.77
C ARG A 112 -14.67 28.15 -7.95
N ASN A 113 -15.13 27.59 -6.85
CA ASN A 113 -16.16 28.22 -6.03
C ASN A 113 -15.58 29.32 -5.12
N LYS A 114 -15.89 30.60 -5.42
CA LYS A 114 -15.33 31.77 -4.69
C LYS A 114 -15.73 31.78 -3.20
N PHE A 115 -16.94 31.30 -2.87
CA PHE A 115 -17.42 31.22 -1.49
C PHE A 115 -16.62 30.20 -0.66
N ALA A 116 -16.42 29.00 -1.20
CA ALA A 116 -15.63 27.95 -0.57
C ALA A 116 -14.17 28.40 -0.34
N LYS A 117 -13.56 29.06 -1.34
CA LYS A 117 -12.20 29.62 -1.21
C LYS A 117 -12.09 30.64 -0.07
N LYS A 118 -13.07 31.54 0.08
CA LYS A 118 -13.07 32.55 1.15
C LYS A 118 -13.18 31.90 2.53
N VAL A 119 -14.05 30.88 2.67
CA VAL A 119 -14.23 30.11 3.92
C VAL A 119 -12.94 29.37 4.32
N PHE A 120 -12.25 28.71 3.38
CA PHE A 120 -11.02 27.95 3.69
C PHE A 120 -9.78 28.82 3.93
N GLN A 121 -9.70 30.02 3.33
CA GLN A 121 -8.58 30.94 3.56
C GLN A 121 -8.70 31.65 4.92
N GLN A 122 -9.93 31.91 5.38
CA GLN A 122 -10.19 32.55 6.68
C GLN A 122 -9.81 31.62 7.85
N HIS A 123 -10.06 30.31 7.71
CA HIS A 123 -9.83 29.34 8.78
C HIS A 123 -9.19 28.05 8.25
N TRP A 124 -7.86 27.94 8.40
CA TRP A 124 -7.09 26.78 7.93
C TRP A 124 -7.51 25.43 8.55
N ILE A 125 -8.13 25.44 9.74
CA ILE A 125 -8.57 24.24 10.48
C ILE A 125 -9.96 23.74 10.02
N VAL A 126 -10.75 24.56 9.33
CA VAL A 126 -12.12 24.16 8.91
C VAL A 126 -12.08 23.02 7.89
N TYR A 127 -11.08 23.02 7.00
CA TYR A 127 -10.92 21.96 6.00
C TYR A 127 -10.71 20.57 6.61
N PRO A 128 -9.70 20.34 7.49
CA PRO A 128 -9.50 19.02 8.09
C PRO A 128 -10.65 18.58 9.00
N ILE A 129 -11.32 19.50 9.71
CA ILE A 129 -12.50 19.18 10.54
C ILE A 129 -13.67 18.72 9.66
N PHE A 130 -13.93 19.41 8.56
CA PHE A 130 -15.03 19.06 7.67
C PHE A 130 -14.80 17.69 7.00
N VAL A 131 -13.56 17.44 6.53
CA VAL A 131 -13.20 16.15 5.92
C VAL A 131 -13.25 15.02 6.96
N SER A 132 -12.74 15.23 8.17
CA SER A 132 -12.78 14.20 9.23
C SER A 132 -14.20 13.90 9.69
N LEU A 133 -15.08 14.91 9.73
CA LEU A 133 -16.50 14.74 10.06
C LEU A 133 -17.22 13.91 9.00
N ILE A 134 -17.03 14.23 7.71
CA ILE A 134 -17.59 13.41 6.61
C ILE A 134 -17.07 11.97 6.70
N PHE A 135 -15.76 11.80 6.88
CA PHE A 135 -15.15 10.47 6.99
C PHE A 135 -15.68 9.69 8.19
N SER A 136 -15.91 10.36 9.33
CA SER A 136 -16.48 9.78 10.54
C SER A 136 -17.94 9.33 10.32
N ILE A 137 -18.75 10.13 9.64
CA ILE A 137 -20.13 9.77 9.27
C ILE A 137 -20.14 8.50 8.39
N VAL A 138 -19.27 8.47 7.38
CA VAL A 138 -19.18 7.31 6.46
C VAL A 138 -18.64 6.07 7.16
N SER A 139 -17.62 6.22 8.02
CA SER A 139 -17.02 5.11 8.77
C SER A 139 -17.84 4.65 9.97
N PHE A 140 -18.98 5.29 10.28
CA PHE A 140 -19.75 4.96 11.47
C PHE A 140 -20.26 3.51 11.40
N PRO A 141 -19.85 2.64 12.35
CA PRO A 141 -20.05 1.19 12.22
C PRO A 141 -21.51 0.75 12.36
N HIS A 142 -22.37 1.59 12.94
CA HIS A 142 -23.80 1.32 13.05
C HIS A 142 -24.60 1.79 11.84
N GLY A 143 -24.02 2.64 10.98
CA GLY A 143 -24.64 3.17 9.76
C GLY A 143 -24.08 2.51 8.50
N LEU A 144 -23.50 3.31 7.61
CA LEU A 144 -22.92 2.87 6.33
C LEU A 144 -21.67 1.99 6.49
N GLY A 145 -20.99 2.06 7.64
CA GLY A 145 -19.78 1.28 7.93
C GLY A 145 -20.01 -0.23 8.05
N LYS A 146 -21.27 -0.70 8.17
CA LYS A 146 -21.62 -2.13 8.18
C LYS A 146 -21.20 -2.84 6.90
N PHE A 147 -21.34 -2.18 5.75
CA PHE A 147 -20.94 -2.74 4.45
C PHE A 147 -19.43 -2.56 4.16
N SER A 148 -18.77 -1.63 4.87
CA SER A 148 -17.36 -1.27 4.62
C SER A 148 -16.35 -2.03 5.52
N THR A 149 -16.81 -2.93 6.40
CA THR A 149 -15.96 -3.57 7.43
C THR A 149 -15.14 -2.53 8.21
N GLY A 150 -15.72 -1.39 8.58
CA GLY A 150 -15.01 -0.27 9.23
C GLY A 150 -14.54 -0.55 10.67
N ARG A 151 -14.81 -1.75 11.20
CA ARG A 151 -14.53 -2.16 12.58
C ARG A 151 -13.15 -2.79 12.77
N VAL A 152 -12.46 -3.15 11.68
CA VAL A 152 -11.17 -3.85 11.74
C VAL A 152 -10.03 -2.94 11.31
N SER A 153 -8.92 -3.00 12.04
CA SER A 153 -7.69 -2.32 11.65
C SER A 153 -7.20 -2.86 10.31
N ILE A 154 -6.62 -1.99 9.48
CA ILE A 154 -6.05 -2.33 8.17
C ILE A 154 -5.11 -3.53 8.26
N SER A 155 -4.26 -3.58 9.28
CA SER A 155 -3.32 -4.70 9.47
C SER A 155 -4.03 -6.03 9.69
N PHE A 156 -5.17 -6.04 10.39
CA PHE A 156 -5.95 -7.25 10.57
C PHE A 156 -6.65 -7.66 9.26
N LYS A 157 -7.17 -6.69 8.51
CA LYS A 157 -7.83 -6.94 7.22
C LYS A 157 -6.85 -7.54 6.20
N LEU A 158 -5.64 -7.01 6.15
CA LEU A 158 -4.56 -7.51 5.30
C LEU A 158 -4.10 -8.92 5.72
N ARG A 159 -3.98 -9.22 7.03
CA ARG A 159 -3.67 -10.58 7.51
C ARG A 159 -4.76 -11.59 7.14
N ASN A 160 -6.03 -11.25 7.33
CA ASN A 160 -7.13 -12.14 6.96
C ASN A 160 -7.21 -12.36 5.46
N PHE A 161 -6.99 -11.31 4.66
CA PHE A 161 -6.90 -11.45 3.21
C PHE A 161 -5.78 -12.40 2.81
N ASN A 162 -4.60 -12.30 3.44
CA ASN A 162 -3.52 -13.22 3.15
C ASN A 162 -3.87 -14.68 3.48
N ILE A 163 -4.41 -14.94 4.67
CA ILE A 163 -4.81 -16.30 5.08
C ILE A 163 -5.86 -16.87 4.11
N PHE A 164 -6.81 -16.05 3.67
CA PHE A 164 -7.82 -16.44 2.70
C PHE A 164 -7.21 -16.81 1.34
N VAL A 165 -6.27 -15.99 0.82
CA VAL A 165 -5.60 -16.27 -0.46
C VAL A 165 -4.74 -17.53 -0.38
N VAL A 166 -4.00 -17.72 0.71
CA VAL A 166 -3.18 -18.95 0.90
C VAL A 166 -4.08 -20.19 1.01
N GLY A 167 -5.20 -20.09 1.74
CA GLY A 167 -6.18 -21.18 1.84
C GLY A 167 -6.79 -21.53 0.48
N ALA A 168 -7.28 -20.53 -0.26
CA ALA A 168 -7.87 -20.72 -1.58
C ALA A 168 -6.89 -21.32 -2.60
N TYR A 169 -5.60 -21.00 -2.49
CA TYR A 169 -4.57 -21.59 -3.34
C TYR A 169 -4.34 -23.09 -3.02
N GLN A 170 -4.29 -23.44 -1.73
CA GLN A 170 -4.12 -24.82 -1.28
C GLN A 170 -5.30 -25.73 -1.73
N ASP A 171 -6.52 -25.20 -1.70
CA ASP A 171 -7.72 -25.91 -2.13
C ASP A 171 -7.76 -26.15 -3.64
N ASN A 172 -7.32 -25.17 -4.46
CA ASN A 172 -7.21 -25.34 -5.91
C ASN A 172 -6.15 -26.38 -6.29
N LEU A 173 -5.04 -26.44 -5.56
CA LEU A 173 -3.98 -27.44 -5.79
C LEU A 173 -4.45 -28.86 -5.47
N GLN A 174 -5.21 -29.04 -4.38
CA GLN A 174 -5.85 -30.32 -4.06
C GLN A 174 -6.85 -30.76 -5.14
N PHE A 175 -7.67 -29.83 -5.65
CA PHE A 175 -8.60 -30.11 -6.76
C PHE A 175 -7.88 -30.53 -8.05
N TYR A 176 -6.76 -29.88 -8.37
CA TYR A 176 -5.94 -30.21 -9.55
C TYR A 176 -5.27 -31.59 -9.41
N LEU A 177 -4.77 -31.94 -8.22
CA LEU A 177 -4.19 -33.25 -7.93
C LEU A 177 -5.23 -34.38 -7.95
N ILE A 178 -6.45 -34.14 -7.45
CA ILE A 178 -7.56 -35.10 -7.52
C ILE A 178 -7.99 -35.32 -8.98
N SER A 179 -8.02 -34.26 -9.80
CA SER A 179 -8.36 -34.35 -11.23
C SER A 179 -7.29 -35.10 -12.04
N LEU A 180 -6.00 -34.89 -11.77
CA LEU A 180 -4.90 -35.66 -12.37
C LEU A 180 -4.93 -37.13 -11.95
N TYR A 181 -5.13 -37.43 -10.65
CA TYR A 181 -5.21 -38.80 -10.15
C TYR A 181 -6.42 -39.58 -10.71
N ASN A 182 -7.52 -38.91 -11.06
CA ASN A 182 -8.70 -39.54 -11.66
C ASN A 182 -8.56 -39.79 -13.17
N ILE A 183 -7.58 -39.17 -13.84
CA ILE A 183 -7.31 -39.34 -15.27
C ILE A 183 -6.32 -40.50 -15.54
N ASP A 184 -5.51 -40.88 -14.55
CA ASP A 184 -4.53 -41.98 -14.63
C ASP A 184 -5.09 -43.36 -14.17
N CYS A 185 -6.42 -43.50 -14.03
CA CYS A 185 -7.12 -44.74 -13.64
C CYS A 185 -8.20 -45.09 -14.67
#